data_AF-A0A2A5AY11-F1
#
_entry.id   AF-A0A2A5AY11-F1
#
_cell.length_a   1.000
_cell.length_b   1.000
_cell.length_c   1.000
_cell.angle_alpha   90.00
_cell.angle_beta   90.00
_cell.angle_gamma   90.00
#
_symmetry.space_group_name_H-M   'P 1'
#
loop_
_entity.id
_entity.type
_entity.pdbx_description
1 polymer ?
#
loop_
_entity_poly.entity_id
_entity_poly.type
_entity_poly.pdbx_seq_one_letter_code
_entity_poly.pdbx_strand_id
1 'polypeptide(L)'
;MKPQEIITDSQIETVHAYADFGSMGKRMVVNESLLKLACGFHNGSTAQHILADHGLIFERYGKRSHTLTAKGRKYLWAVYAP
;
A
#
# COMPACT_ATOMS: atom_id res chain seq x y z
N MET A 1 -12.81 2.79 -11.56
CA MET A 1 -11.59 3.58 -11.32
C MET A 1 -10.44 2.60 -11.12
N LYS A 2 -9.33 2.76 -11.83
CA LYS A 2 -8.20 1.83 -11.80
C LYS A 2 -7.20 2.22 -10.69
N PRO A 3 -6.50 1.27 -10.06
CA PRO A 3 -5.48 1.57 -9.05
C PRO A 3 -4.38 2.54 -9.54
N GLN A 4 -4.05 2.48 -10.83
CA GLN A 4 -3.08 3.35 -11.51
C GLN A 4 -3.48 4.83 -11.52
N GLU A 5 -4.79 5.13 -11.38
CA GLU A 5 -5.29 6.50 -11.31
C GLU A 5 -5.12 7.12 -9.91
N ILE A 6 -4.86 6.30 -8.88
CA ILE A 6 -4.68 6.75 -7.48
C ILE A 6 -3.19 6.78 -7.10
N ILE A 7 -2.45 5.76 -7.54
CA ILE A 7 -0.99 5.69 -7.46
C ILE A 7 -0.52 5.37 -8.86
N THR A 8 0.10 6.34 -9.51
CA THR A 8 0.68 6.17 -10.85
C THR A 8 1.88 5.21 -10.82
N ASP A 9 2.25 4.65 -11.96
CA ASP A 9 3.41 3.76 -12.04
C ASP A 9 4.72 4.49 -11.72
N SER A 10 4.88 5.77 -12.11
CA SER A 10 6.07 6.54 -11.72
C SER A 10 6.16 6.75 -10.20
N GLN A 11 5.04 6.98 -9.53
CA GLN A 11 4.99 7.09 -8.07
C GLN A 11 5.35 5.77 -7.40
N ILE A 12 4.87 4.64 -7.93
CA ILE A 12 5.17 3.33 -7.35
C ILE A 12 6.65 2.98 -7.47
N GLU A 13 7.26 3.32 -8.60
CA GLU A 13 8.69 3.13 -8.81
C GLU A 13 9.51 4.00 -7.86
N THR A 14 9.12 5.27 -7.71
CA THR A 14 9.83 6.24 -6.87
C THR A 14 9.78 5.88 -5.38
N VAL A 15 8.60 5.54 -4.85
CA VAL A 15 8.43 5.26 -3.41
C VAL A 15 9.08 3.95 -3.00
N HIS A 16 8.99 2.92 -3.85
CA HIS A 16 9.65 1.65 -3.55
C HIS A 16 11.18 1.74 -3.69
N ALA A 17 11.71 2.71 -4.44
CA ALA A 17 13.14 2.92 -4.66
C ALA A 17 13.87 1.59 -4.96
N TYR A 18 14.84 1.23 -4.11
CA TYR A 18 15.66 0.00 -4.17
C TYR A 18 15.09 -1.19 -3.37
N ALA A 19 13.86 -1.09 -2.85
CA ALA A 19 13.25 -2.18 -2.10
C ALA A 19 13.00 -3.38 -3.01
N ASP A 20 13.62 -4.51 -2.67
CA ASP A 20 13.50 -5.78 -3.39
C ASP A 20 12.49 -6.70 -2.67
N PHE A 21 11.50 -7.16 -3.41
CA PHE A 21 10.47 -8.10 -2.96
C PHE A 21 10.50 -9.42 -3.76
N GLY A 22 11.65 -9.74 -4.35
CA GLY A 22 11.86 -10.94 -5.16
C GLY A 22 11.03 -10.91 -6.44
N SER A 23 10.26 -11.97 -6.68
CA SER A 23 9.40 -12.09 -7.86
C SER A 23 8.12 -11.25 -7.79
N MET A 24 7.85 -10.59 -6.64
CA MET A 24 6.64 -9.80 -6.45
C MET A 24 6.82 -8.39 -7.02
N GLY A 25 6.01 -8.03 -8.02
CA GLY A 25 6.01 -6.67 -8.56
C GLY A 25 5.57 -5.64 -7.51
N LYS A 26 6.14 -4.42 -7.58
CA LYS A 26 5.89 -3.33 -6.62
C LYS A 26 4.40 -3.06 -6.37
N ARG A 27 3.58 -3.09 -7.43
CA ARG A 27 2.12 -2.92 -7.30
C ARG A 27 1.44 -4.07 -6.57
N MET A 28 1.86 -5.30 -6.80
CA MET A 28 1.38 -6.45 -6.05
C MET A 28 1.74 -6.34 -4.57
N VAL A 29 2.94 -5.86 -4.24
CA VAL A 29 3.34 -5.60 -2.85
C VAL A 29 2.38 -4.61 -2.19
N VAL A 30 2.04 -3.50 -2.85
CA VAL A 30 1.05 -2.53 -2.32
C VAL A 30 -0.32 -3.17 -2.14
N ASN A 31 -0.82 -3.89 -3.17
CA ASN A 31 -2.14 -4.50 -3.15
C ASN A 31 -2.28 -5.49 -1.99
N GLU A 32 -1.37 -6.47 -1.90
CA GLU A 32 -1.43 -7.53 -0.90
C GLU A 32 -1.14 -7.01 0.50
N SER A 33 -0.20 -6.06 0.65
CA SER A 33 0.10 -5.47 1.97
C SER A 33 -1.09 -4.65 2.49
N LEU A 34 -1.78 -3.93 1.61
CA LEU A 34 -2.95 -3.14 2.00
C LEU A 34 -4.14 -4.05 2.33
N LEU A 35 -4.37 -5.11 1.55
CA LEU A 35 -5.40 -6.13 1.83
C LEU A 35 -5.14 -6.80 3.19
N LYS A 36 -3.91 -7.25 3.41
CA LYS A 36 -3.49 -7.87 4.67
C LYS A 36 -3.82 -6.98 5.87
N LEU A 37 -3.53 -5.69 5.77
CA LEU A 37 -3.82 -4.72 6.81
C LEU A 37 -5.32 -4.45 6.97
N ALA A 38 -6.09 -4.41 5.87
CA ALA A 38 -7.55 -4.30 5.92
C ALA A 38 -8.22 -5.51 6.61
N CYS A 39 -7.61 -6.70 6.50
CA CYS A 39 -8.03 -7.92 7.20
C CYS A 39 -7.54 -8.01 8.65
N GLY A 40 -6.84 -6.98 9.17
CA GLY A 40 -6.36 -6.94 10.56
C GLY A 40 -5.02 -7.62 10.81
N PHE A 41 -4.28 -8.00 9.77
CA PHE A 41 -2.95 -8.57 9.91
C PHE A 41 -1.84 -7.51 9.82
N HIS A 42 -0.65 -7.86 10.34
CA HIS A 42 0.50 -6.98 10.35
C HIS A 42 1.42 -7.19 9.14
N ASN A 43 2.00 -6.11 8.63
CA ASN A 43 3.06 -6.13 7.63
C ASN A 43 4.45 -6.03 8.28
N GLY A 44 5.49 -6.42 7.53
CA GLY A 44 6.86 -6.08 7.90
C GLY A 44 7.14 -4.58 7.72
N SER A 45 8.20 -4.09 8.36
CA SER A 45 8.56 -2.66 8.41
C SER A 45 8.62 -2.00 7.03
N THR A 46 9.25 -2.63 6.05
CA THR A 46 9.39 -2.07 4.69
C THR A 46 8.04 -1.88 3.99
N ALA A 47 7.18 -2.90 4.00
CA ALA A 47 5.85 -2.80 3.40
C ALA A 47 4.96 -1.79 4.14
N GLN A 48 5.08 -1.72 5.47
CA GLN A 48 4.40 -0.72 6.28
C GLN A 48 4.81 0.71 5.88
N HIS A 49 6.11 0.96 5.66
CA HIS A 49 6.62 2.25 5.23
C HIS A 49 6.12 2.62 3.84
N ILE A 50 6.17 1.69 2.89
CA ILE A 50 5.67 1.90 1.53
C ILE A 50 4.19 2.32 1.54
N LEU A 51 3.35 1.65 2.33
CA LEU A 51 1.93 2.02 2.44
C LEU A 51 1.75 3.43 3.03
N ALA A 52 2.54 3.79 4.04
CA ALA A 52 2.50 5.12 4.64
C ALA A 52 3.01 6.21 3.68
N ASP A 53 4.07 5.94 2.93
CA ASP A 53 4.68 6.87 1.97
C ASP A 53 3.77 7.13 0.77
N HIS A 54 2.96 6.13 0.40
CA HIS A 54 1.87 6.31 -0.54
C HIS A 54 0.63 7.02 0.05
N GLY A 55 0.59 7.25 1.36
CA GLY A 55 -0.54 7.85 2.07
C GLY A 55 -1.76 6.94 2.15
N LEU A 56 -1.58 5.62 2.08
CA LEU A 56 -2.66 4.63 2.16
C LEU A 56 -3.05 4.30 3.61
N ILE A 57 -2.13 4.55 4.55
CA ILE A 57 -2.34 4.42 6.00
C ILE A 57 -1.89 5.70 6.73
N PHE A 58 -2.36 5.90 7.96
CA PHE A 58 -2.14 7.18 8.68
C PHE A 58 -0.71 7.40 9.15
N GLU A 59 -0.04 6.36 9.65
CA GLU A 59 1.27 6.49 10.28
C GLU A 59 2.16 5.28 9.95
N ARG A 60 3.48 5.50 9.93
CA ARG A 60 4.46 4.41 9.78
C ARG A 60 4.51 3.51 11.02
N TYR A 61 4.36 4.11 12.20
CA TYR A 61 4.47 3.46 13.51
C TYR A 61 3.35 3.91 14.44
N GLY A 62 3.12 3.17 15.53
CA GLY A 62 2.14 3.53 16.55
C GLY A 62 0.76 2.91 16.32
N LYS A 63 -0.20 3.23 17.18
CA LYS A 63 -1.53 2.58 17.20
C LYS A 63 -2.32 2.77 15.90
N ARG A 64 -2.07 3.84 15.14
CA ARG A 64 -2.79 4.16 13.89
C ARG A 64 -2.08 3.65 12.63
N SER A 65 -0.94 2.97 12.76
CA SER A 65 -0.24 2.41 11.59
C SER A 65 -1.08 1.34 10.87
N HIS A 66 -1.99 0.69 11.59
CA HIS A 66 -2.93 -0.29 11.03
C HIS A 66 -4.25 0.32 10.56
N THR A 67 -4.34 1.65 10.42
CA THR A 67 -5.57 2.33 10.00
C THR A 67 -5.45 2.86 8.58
N LEU A 68 -6.38 2.45 7.71
CA LEU A 68 -6.46 2.95 6.33
C LEU A 68 -6.91 4.41 6.28
N THR A 69 -6.28 5.21 5.41
CA THR A 69 -6.78 6.54 5.05
C THR A 69 -7.98 6.44 4.10
N ALA A 70 -8.60 7.58 3.78
CA ALA A 70 -9.59 7.64 2.70
C ALA A 70 -8.98 7.19 1.36
N LYS A 71 -7.74 7.58 1.08
CA LYS A 71 -6.99 7.14 -0.12
C LYS A 71 -6.76 5.64 -0.10
N GLY A 72 -6.38 5.07 1.05
CA GLY A 72 -6.22 3.63 1.25
C GLY A 72 -7.48 2.84 0.93
N ARG A 73 -8.63 3.24 1.50
CA ARG A 73 -9.92 2.58 1.21
C ARG A 73 -10.29 2.68 -0.27
N LYS A 74 -10.10 3.85 -0.87
CA LYS A 74 -10.36 4.07 -2.30
C LYS A 74 -9.49 3.18 -3.19
N TYR A 75 -8.22 3.03 -2.81
CA TYR A 75 -7.27 2.15 -3.51
C TYR A 75 -7.66 0.68 -3.39
N LEU A 76 -7.98 0.22 -2.17
CA LEU A 76 -8.40 -1.16 -1.94
C LEU A 76 -9.65 -1.52 -2.78
N TRP A 77 -10.64 -0.63 -2.81
CA TRP A 77 -11.84 -0.81 -3.64
C TRP A 77 -11.50 -0.90 -5.13
N ALA A 78 -10.63 -0.03 -5.63
CA ALA A 78 -10.19 -0.04 -7.02
C ALA A 78 -9.45 -1.33 -7.43
N VAL A 79 -8.85 -2.06 -6.47
CA VAL A 79 -8.15 -3.33 -6.73
C VAL A 79 -9.11 -4.52 -6.72
N TYR A 80 -9.99 -4.63 -5.70
CA TYR A 80 -10.73 -5.86 -5.42
C TYR A 80 -12.25 -5.78 -5.67
N ALA A 81 -12.79 -4.59 -5.96
CA ALA A 81 -14.20 -4.39 -6.32
C ALA A 81 -14.34 -3.52 -7.60
N PRO A 82 -13.78 -3.98 -8.73
CA PRO A 82 -13.70 -3.21 -9.97
C PRO A 82 -15.06 -2.98 -10.65
#